data_AF-A0A1D2XAD9-F1
#
_entry.id   AF-A0A1D2XAD9-F1
#
_cell.length_a   1.000
_cell.length_b   1.000
_cell.length_c   1.000
_cell.angle_alpha   90.00
_cell.angle_beta   90.00
_cell.angle_gamma   90.00
#
_symmetry.space_group_name_H-M   'P 1'
#
loop_
_entity.id
_entity.type
_entity.pdbx_description
1 polymer ?
#
loop_
_entity_poly.entity_id
_entity_poly.type
_entity_poly.pdbx_seq_one_letter_code
_entity_poly.pdbx_strand_id
1 'polypeptide(L)'
;MKSLDRYELSEDGADTIPSDKGLLFVHPKFGKVADLYQENFQVVGTYVDTLRQLFKGQMNHDFITDCEYSLSLGEKTFQFLGLDWLLGKSSKSSGYQYRLQNNQLGVIIFFKMFHSRAESISSHLKIECSPWFLDNRAPKKVDTFLAKIAGRILNCAEAHYPAIHLAVDVQGWMPDNELSERMQCRSRRVAQYNGIDHAEFNLSEISCNYDRSQSFKFGSAGAVQLAIYNKTIQARTIDKFDYMEHKWDESTKLQDGSSGYDPDADVFRVELRFHHSVIQQFALGSCNIKTGEIGVKMNTYSEVIQHIQALWEYGLTSFKLKLHIPVHREHLIRFIVNTYSGKP
;
A
#
# COMPACT_ATOMS: atom_id res chain seq x y z
N MET A 1 1.87 -8.83 -17.20
CA MET A 1 2.91 -7.79 -16.96
C MET A 1 4.17 -8.56 -16.60
N LYS A 2 5.28 -8.49 -17.36
CA LYS A 2 6.53 -9.14 -16.94
C LYS A 2 6.98 -8.45 -15.65
N SER A 3 6.94 -9.16 -14.52
CA SER A 3 7.03 -8.53 -13.20
C SER A 3 8.44 -8.06 -12.87
N LEU A 4 9.49 -8.72 -13.38
CA LEU A 4 10.90 -8.34 -13.24
C LEU A 4 11.71 -8.94 -14.42
N ASP A 5 12.69 -8.22 -14.95
CA ASP A 5 13.71 -8.82 -15.82
C ASP A 5 14.65 -9.65 -14.94
N ARG A 6 14.81 -10.94 -15.26
CA ARG A 6 15.51 -11.94 -14.46
C ARG A 6 16.74 -12.47 -15.18
N TYR A 7 17.79 -12.73 -14.43
CA TYR A 7 19.11 -13.12 -14.93
C TYR A 7 19.75 -14.12 -13.98
N GLU A 8 20.62 -14.96 -14.50
CA GLU A 8 21.54 -15.81 -13.72
C GLU A 8 22.97 -15.61 -14.21
N LEU A 9 23.95 -16.07 -13.43
CA LEU A 9 25.35 -16.05 -13.87
C LEU A 9 25.58 -17.16 -14.89
N SER A 10 26.38 -16.89 -15.93
CA SER A 10 26.90 -17.91 -16.82
C SER A 10 27.71 -18.96 -16.04
N GLU A 11 27.91 -20.15 -16.62
CA GLU A 11 28.66 -21.24 -15.95
C GLU A 11 30.07 -20.84 -15.52
N ASP A 12 30.71 -19.91 -16.25
CA ASP A 12 32.03 -19.36 -15.94
C ASP A 12 31.99 -18.15 -14.98
N GLY A 13 30.78 -17.68 -14.61
CA GLY A 13 30.55 -16.55 -13.72
C GLY A 13 30.95 -15.19 -14.30
N ALA A 14 31.29 -15.11 -15.59
CA ALA A 14 31.81 -13.91 -16.23
C ALA A 14 30.71 -12.95 -16.70
N ASP A 15 29.56 -13.49 -17.13
CA ASP A 15 28.46 -12.76 -17.73
C ASP A 15 27.13 -13.09 -17.03
N THR A 16 26.12 -12.25 -17.29
CA THR A 16 24.73 -12.51 -16.89
C THR A 16 23.91 -12.94 -18.09
N ILE A 17 23.24 -14.08 -17.98
CA ILE A 17 22.36 -14.61 -19.02
C ILE A 17 20.89 -14.43 -18.59
N PRO A 18 19.97 -14.04 -19.51
CA PRO A 18 18.55 -13.99 -19.20
C PRO A 18 18.06 -15.34 -18.68
N SER A 19 17.34 -15.33 -17.56
CA SER A 19 16.81 -16.53 -16.91
C SER A 19 15.37 -16.26 -16.51
N ASP A 20 14.52 -17.28 -16.57
CA ASP A 20 13.13 -17.16 -16.11
C ASP A 20 13.04 -17.17 -14.57
N LYS A 21 14.11 -17.61 -13.89
CA LYS A 21 14.13 -17.82 -12.43
C LYS A 21 15.14 -16.96 -11.71
N GLY A 22 16.33 -16.80 -12.28
CA GLY A 22 17.48 -16.18 -11.62
C GLY A 22 17.19 -14.79 -11.06
N LEU A 23 17.72 -14.53 -9.87
CA LEU A 23 17.48 -13.31 -9.11
C LEU A 23 18.81 -12.76 -8.58
N LEU A 24 19.65 -12.30 -9.51
CA LEU A 24 20.95 -11.74 -9.16
C LEU A 24 20.84 -10.45 -8.36
N PHE A 25 21.57 -10.42 -7.26
CA PHE A 25 21.83 -9.21 -6.47
C PHE A 25 23.32 -8.95 -6.44
N VAL A 26 23.70 -7.70 -6.74
CA VAL A 26 25.08 -7.22 -6.61
C VAL A 26 25.19 -6.35 -5.37
N HIS A 27 26.07 -6.71 -4.44
CA HIS A 27 26.28 -5.91 -3.24
C HIS A 27 26.91 -4.56 -3.61
N PRO A 28 26.24 -3.40 -3.38
CA PRO A 28 26.66 -2.13 -3.95
C PRO A 28 28.01 -1.61 -3.41
N LYS A 29 28.45 -2.07 -2.24
CA LYS A 29 29.74 -1.69 -1.63
C LYS A 29 30.85 -2.71 -1.87
N PHE A 30 30.49 -3.98 -2.09
CA PHE A 30 31.46 -5.09 -2.06
C PHE A 30 31.56 -5.82 -3.40
N GLY A 31 30.67 -5.53 -4.35
CA GLY A 31 30.62 -6.18 -5.66
C GLY A 31 30.23 -7.66 -5.63
N LYS A 32 29.96 -8.25 -4.45
CA LYS A 32 29.56 -9.66 -4.34
C LYS A 32 28.23 -9.87 -5.05
N VAL A 33 28.21 -10.76 -6.03
CA VAL A 33 27.01 -11.22 -6.70
C VAL A 33 26.46 -12.42 -5.91
N ALA A 34 25.17 -12.40 -5.60
CA ALA A 34 24.44 -13.56 -5.07
C ALA A 34 23.19 -13.78 -5.90
N ASP A 35 22.91 -15.03 -6.25
CA ASP A 35 21.63 -15.41 -6.83
C ASP A 35 20.65 -15.75 -5.71
N LEU A 36 19.70 -14.85 -5.47
CA LEU A 36 18.73 -15.02 -4.38
C LEU A 36 17.73 -16.15 -4.67
N TYR A 37 17.57 -16.55 -5.94
CA TYR A 37 16.76 -17.70 -6.29
C TYR A 37 17.35 -19.00 -5.72
N GLN A 38 18.68 -19.14 -5.73
CA GLN A 38 19.38 -20.28 -5.12
C GLN A 38 19.23 -20.33 -3.59
N GLU A 39 18.90 -19.20 -2.97
CA GLU A 39 18.58 -19.10 -1.54
C GLU A 39 17.07 -19.27 -1.25
N ASN A 40 16.31 -19.80 -2.22
CA ASN A 40 14.85 -19.96 -2.21
C ASN A 40 14.06 -18.65 -2.03
N PHE A 41 14.69 -17.49 -2.25
CA PHE A 41 14.02 -16.21 -2.14
C PHE A 41 13.31 -15.83 -3.45
N GLN A 42 12.07 -15.37 -3.33
CA GLN A 42 11.23 -15.02 -4.47
C GLN A 42 10.40 -13.78 -4.16
N VAL A 43 10.37 -12.82 -5.07
CA VAL A 43 9.31 -11.79 -5.07
C VAL A 43 8.10 -12.36 -5.77
N VAL A 44 6.98 -12.42 -5.05
CA VAL A 44 5.70 -12.93 -5.54
C VAL A 44 4.66 -11.82 -5.72
N GLY A 45 5.08 -10.56 -5.68
CA GLY A 45 4.23 -9.46 -6.13
C GLY A 45 4.65 -8.09 -5.65
N THR A 46 4.22 -7.08 -6.42
CA THR A 46 4.38 -5.66 -6.11
C THR A 46 3.04 -4.95 -6.32
N TYR A 47 2.63 -4.13 -5.35
CA TYR A 47 1.25 -3.63 -5.29
C TYR A 47 1.16 -2.19 -4.82
N VAL A 48 0.17 -1.46 -5.35
CA VAL A 48 -0.43 -0.38 -4.57
C VAL A 48 -1.51 -1.01 -3.72
N ASP A 49 -1.21 -1.21 -2.44
CA ASP A 49 -2.10 -1.94 -1.55
C ASP A 49 -3.33 -1.11 -1.15
N THR A 50 -3.13 0.16 -0.82
CA THR A 50 -4.23 1.02 -0.39
C THR A 50 -4.04 2.42 -0.94
N LEU A 51 -5.14 3.01 -1.42
CA LEU A 51 -5.23 4.43 -1.74
C LEU A 51 -6.29 5.08 -0.84
N ARG A 52 -5.93 6.19 -0.18
CA ARG A 52 -6.88 7.04 0.55
C ARG A 52 -6.86 8.43 -0.04
N GLN A 53 -7.78 8.69 -0.95
CA GLN A 53 -7.91 9.99 -1.61
C GLN A 53 -8.65 10.96 -0.70
N LEU A 54 -8.06 12.14 -0.47
CA LEU A 54 -8.75 13.25 0.19
C LEU A 54 -9.37 14.18 -0.85
N PHE A 55 -10.49 14.77 -0.50
CA PHE A 55 -11.08 15.89 -1.24
C PHE A 55 -11.39 17.02 -0.28
N LYS A 56 -11.04 18.24 -0.70
CA LYS A 56 -11.46 19.48 -0.07
C LYS A 56 -12.73 19.99 -0.70
N GLY A 57 -13.55 20.67 0.08
CA GLY A 57 -14.79 21.29 -0.37
C GLY A 57 -15.69 21.61 0.81
N GLN A 58 -16.85 22.20 0.55
CA GLN A 58 -17.92 22.31 1.54
C GLN A 58 -18.81 21.09 1.43
N MET A 59 -19.43 20.64 2.51
CA MET A 59 -20.38 19.55 2.42
C MET A 59 -21.63 19.97 1.63
N ASN A 60 -22.12 19.07 0.77
CA ASN A 60 -23.47 19.18 0.26
C ASN A 60 -24.45 18.85 1.41
N HIS A 61 -25.22 19.84 1.85
CA HIS A 61 -26.14 19.69 2.97
C HIS A 61 -27.25 18.69 2.68
N ASP A 62 -27.82 18.71 1.47
CA ASP A 62 -28.88 17.80 1.07
C ASP A 62 -28.41 16.34 1.21
N PHE A 63 -27.19 16.06 0.75
CA PHE A 63 -26.60 14.72 0.86
C PHE A 63 -26.43 14.26 2.32
N ILE A 64 -26.01 15.16 3.23
CA ILE A 64 -25.91 14.82 4.66
C ILE A 64 -27.30 14.56 5.23
N THR A 65 -28.26 15.45 4.94
CA THR A 65 -29.63 15.35 5.44
C THR A 65 -30.28 14.04 5.01
N ASP A 66 -30.11 13.64 3.74
CA ASP A 66 -30.61 12.35 3.23
C ASP A 66 -30.00 11.17 3.99
N CYS A 67 -28.68 11.19 4.23
CA CYS A 67 -28.00 10.14 4.99
C CYS A 67 -28.45 10.10 6.46
N GLU A 68 -28.59 11.26 7.11
CA GLU A 68 -29.05 11.37 8.50
C GLU A 68 -30.50 10.89 8.65
N TYR A 69 -31.35 11.23 7.68
CA TYR A 69 -32.73 10.77 7.63
C TYR A 69 -32.79 9.24 7.46
N SER A 70 -32.03 8.69 6.51
CA SER A 70 -31.93 7.23 6.30
C SER A 70 -31.48 6.50 7.59
N LEU A 71 -30.47 7.04 8.29
CA LEU A 71 -30.04 6.53 9.59
C LEU A 71 -31.13 6.63 10.67
N SER A 72 -31.92 7.70 10.67
CA SER A 72 -33.03 7.86 11.63
C SER A 72 -34.15 6.85 11.43
N LEU A 73 -34.35 6.39 10.19
CA LEU A 73 -35.26 5.31 9.83
C LEU A 73 -34.70 3.90 10.10
N GLY A 74 -33.43 3.81 10.52
CA GLY A 74 -32.76 2.52 10.75
C GLY A 74 -32.35 1.79 9.48
N GLU A 75 -32.30 2.49 8.34
CA GLU A 75 -31.86 1.92 7.08
C GLU A 75 -30.36 1.56 7.14
N LYS A 76 -30.04 0.34 6.71
CA LYS A 76 -28.65 -0.15 6.66
C LYS A 76 -27.98 0.13 5.32
N THR A 77 -28.79 0.37 4.29
CA THR A 77 -28.36 0.55 2.91
C THR A 77 -28.79 1.90 2.39
N PHE A 78 -27.93 2.55 1.63
CA PHE A 78 -28.20 3.84 1.00
C PHE A 78 -27.85 3.74 -0.48
N GLN A 79 -28.80 4.06 -1.35
CA GLN A 79 -28.58 4.02 -2.79
C GLN A 79 -27.83 5.28 -3.23
N PHE A 80 -26.61 5.10 -3.74
CA PHE A 80 -25.76 6.20 -4.17
C PHE A 80 -25.02 5.85 -5.46
N LEU A 81 -25.14 6.74 -6.45
CA LEU A 81 -24.61 6.55 -7.81
C LEU A 81 -25.09 5.25 -8.49
N GLY A 82 -26.30 4.82 -8.19
CA GLY A 82 -26.90 3.60 -8.76
C GLY A 82 -26.36 2.30 -8.14
N LEU A 83 -25.67 2.38 -7.00
CA LEU A 83 -25.16 1.25 -6.25
C LEU A 83 -25.69 1.32 -4.82
N ASP A 84 -25.83 0.15 -4.18
CA ASP A 84 -26.15 0.09 -2.76
C ASP A 84 -24.88 0.18 -1.91
N TRP A 85 -24.95 0.99 -0.88
CA TRP A 85 -23.85 1.21 0.07
C TRP A 85 -24.32 0.92 1.48
N LEU A 86 -23.48 0.26 2.27
CA LEU A 86 -23.71 0.15 3.71
C LEU A 86 -23.50 1.51 4.36
N LEU A 87 -24.56 2.09 4.89
CA LEU A 87 -24.54 3.38 5.57
C LEU A 87 -24.32 3.17 7.07
N GLY A 88 -23.46 4.00 7.66
CA GLY A 88 -23.23 3.95 9.10
C GLY A 88 -22.56 5.20 9.67
N LYS A 89 -22.70 5.38 10.98
CA LYS A 89 -21.89 6.36 11.73
C LYS A 89 -20.48 5.83 11.92
N SER A 90 -19.51 6.71 11.78
CA SER A 90 -18.09 6.42 11.96
C SER A 90 -17.59 6.92 13.32
N SER A 91 -16.53 6.30 13.82
CA SER A 91 -15.89 6.68 15.08
C SER A 91 -15.03 7.93 14.91
N LYS A 92 -14.73 8.61 16.02
CA LYS A 92 -13.81 9.75 16.05
C LYS A 92 -12.39 9.40 15.55
N SER A 93 -11.96 8.15 15.70
CA SER A 93 -10.65 7.70 15.21
C SER A 93 -10.52 7.77 13.70
N SER A 94 -11.62 7.63 12.95
CA SER A 94 -11.62 7.82 11.50
C SER A 94 -11.41 9.27 11.06
N GLY A 95 -11.75 10.24 11.93
CA GLY A 95 -11.81 11.68 11.65
C GLY A 95 -13.14 12.16 11.07
N TYR A 96 -14.05 11.27 10.69
CA TYR A 96 -15.30 11.57 9.98
C TYR A 96 -16.52 11.01 10.70
N GLN A 97 -17.66 11.68 10.57
CA GLN A 97 -18.90 11.35 11.27
C GLN A 97 -19.66 10.19 10.62
N TYR A 98 -19.56 10.05 9.30
CA TYR A 98 -20.35 9.08 8.54
C TYR A 98 -19.47 8.26 7.60
N ARG A 99 -19.97 7.08 7.20
CA ARG A 99 -19.40 6.26 6.14
C ARG A 99 -20.46 5.65 5.23
N LEU A 100 -20.08 5.49 3.96
CA LEU A 100 -20.71 4.58 3.00
C LEU A 100 -19.67 3.51 2.63
N GLN A 101 -20.03 2.23 2.74
CA GLN A 101 -19.12 1.12 2.45
C GLN A 101 -19.71 0.17 1.41
N ASN A 102 -18.95 -0.12 0.36
CA ASN A 102 -19.32 -1.12 -0.64
C ASN A 102 -18.22 -2.19 -0.70
N ASN A 103 -18.49 -3.35 -0.10
CA ASN A 103 -17.53 -4.45 0.03
C ASN A 103 -17.24 -5.15 -1.29
N GLN A 104 -18.22 -5.22 -2.19
CA GLN A 104 -18.06 -5.84 -3.51
C GLN A 104 -17.17 -4.98 -4.40
N LEU A 105 -17.36 -3.65 -4.33
CA LEU A 105 -16.54 -2.69 -5.02
C LEU A 105 -15.15 -2.54 -4.38
N GLY A 106 -15.05 -2.76 -3.06
CA GLY A 106 -13.83 -2.58 -2.29
C GLY A 106 -13.52 -1.10 -2.02
N VAL A 107 -14.55 -0.30 -1.77
CA VAL A 107 -14.46 1.16 -1.54
C VAL A 107 -15.19 1.55 -0.27
N ILE A 108 -14.58 2.44 0.52
CA ILE A 108 -15.19 3.07 1.69
C ILE A 108 -15.12 4.59 1.52
N ILE A 109 -16.25 5.26 1.67
CA ILE A 109 -16.37 6.71 1.62
C ILE A 109 -16.61 7.21 3.04
N PHE A 110 -15.73 8.05 3.53
CA PHE A 110 -15.89 8.77 4.79
C PHE A 110 -16.20 10.24 4.50
N PHE A 111 -17.23 10.78 5.15
CA PHE A 111 -17.65 12.15 4.90
C PHE A 111 -18.08 12.86 6.18
N LYS A 112 -18.08 14.20 6.11
CA LYS A 112 -18.28 15.13 7.22
C LYS A 112 -17.25 14.96 8.35
N MET A 113 -16.17 15.73 8.29
CA MET A 113 -15.16 15.78 9.34
C MET A 113 -15.75 16.20 10.70
N PHE A 114 -15.28 15.59 11.80
CA PHE A 114 -15.68 15.95 13.16
C PHE A 114 -15.25 17.36 13.57
N HIS A 115 -14.06 17.78 13.13
CA HIS A 115 -13.40 19.01 13.58
C HIS A 115 -13.63 20.21 12.65
N SER A 116 -14.54 20.11 11.69
CA SER A 116 -14.88 21.20 10.77
C SER A 116 -16.40 21.31 10.60
N ARG A 117 -16.90 22.54 10.50
CA ARG A 117 -18.31 22.82 10.22
C ARG A 117 -18.64 22.42 8.78
N ALA A 118 -19.85 21.95 8.50
CA ALA A 118 -20.23 21.44 7.17
C ALA A 118 -20.04 22.50 6.05
N GLU A 119 -20.28 23.76 6.41
CA GLU A 119 -20.25 24.94 5.54
C GLU A 119 -18.82 25.43 5.25
N SER A 120 -17.83 24.96 6.02
CA SER A 120 -16.44 25.37 5.84
C SER A 120 -15.76 24.55 4.74
N ILE A 121 -14.89 25.19 3.96
CA ILE A 121 -14.01 24.45 3.04
C ILE A 121 -12.97 23.71 3.88
N SER A 122 -13.07 22.39 3.92
CA SER A 122 -12.14 21.51 4.64
C SER A 122 -12.04 20.17 3.90
N SER A 123 -11.18 19.26 4.38
CA SER A 123 -11.03 17.90 3.85
C SER A 123 -12.22 17.03 4.27
N HIS A 124 -13.43 17.42 3.89
CA HIS A 124 -14.66 16.82 4.36
C HIS A 124 -14.94 15.42 3.80
N LEU A 125 -14.16 14.97 2.83
CA LEU A 125 -14.32 13.69 2.16
C LEU A 125 -13.00 12.94 2.08
N LYS A 126 -13.01 11.67 2.50
CA LYS A 126 -11.94 10.71 2.30
C LYS A 126 -12.51 9.45 1.65
N ILE A 127 -11.93 9.01 0.55
CA ILE A 127 -12.32 7.77 -0.12
C ILE A 127 -11.16 6.77 -0.05
N GLU A 128 -11.39 5.63 0.59
CA GLU A 128 -10.43 4.53 0.71
C GLU A 128 -10.73 3.45 -0.34
N CYS A 129 -9.72 3.07 -1.11
CA CYS A 129 -9.78 2.05 -2.14
C CYS A 129 -8.86 0.89 -1.78
N SER A 130 -9.42 -0.31 -1.82
CA SER A 130 -8.70 -1.58 -1.63
C SER A 130 -7.85 -1.96 -2.85
N PRO A 131 -6.93 -2.95 -2.74
CA PRO A 131 -6.17 -3.43 -3.88
C PRO A 131 -7.09 -3.89 -5.02
N TRP A 132 -8.12 -4.67 -4.68
CA TRP A 132 -9.14 -5.15 -5.62
C TRP A 132 -9.75 -4.04 -6.48
N PHE A 133 -10.05 -2.88 -5.89
CA PHE A 133 -10.61 -1.77 -6.64
C PHE A 133 -9.59 -1.18 -7.64
N LEU A 134 -8.34 -1.05 -7.20
CA LEU A 134 -7.25 -0.44 -7.96
C LEU A 134 -6.77 -1.34 -9.10
N ASP A 135 -6.55 -2.63 -8.83
CA ASP A 135 -6.02 -3.60 -9.80
C ASP A 135 -6.91 -3.76 -11.04
N ASN A 136 -8.23 -3.61 -10.86
CA ASN A 136 -9.22 -3.79 -11.93
C ASN A 136 -9.45 -2.53 -12.78
N ARG A 137 -8.67 -1.45 -12.57
CA ARG A 137 -8.93 -0.15 -13.20
C ARG A 137 -7.66 0.57 -13.60
N ALA A 138 -7.68 1.14 -14.80
CA ALA A 138 -6.66 2.10 -15.18
C ALA A 138 -6.67 3.32 -14.22
N PRO A 139 -5.52 3.91 -13.91
CA PRO A 139 -5.40 4.99 -12.92
C PRO A 139 -6.33 6.19 -13.19
N LYS A 140 -6.50 6.60 -14.44
CA LYS A 140 -7.44 7.68 -14.81
C LYS A 140 -8.91 7.30 -14.61
N LYS A 141 -9.26 6.02 -14.72
CA LYS A 141 -10.63 5.53 -14.41
C LYS A 141 -10.89 5.57 -12.91
N VAL A 142 -9.88 5.28 -12.09
CA VAL A 142 -9.95 5.48 -10.63
C VAL A 142 -10.23 6.94 -10.33
N ASP A 143 -9.42 7.87 -10.83
CA ASP A 143 -9.63 9.31 -10.57
C ASP A 143 -11.02 9.81 -11.01
N THR A 144 -11.46 9.39 -12.20
CA THR A 144 -12.79 9.76 -12.71
C THR A 144 -13.90 9.26 -11.79
N PHE A 145 -13.78 8.03 -11.30
CA PHE A 145 -14.76 7.45 -10.36
C PHE A 145 -14.78 8.22 -9.04
N LEU A 146 -13.61 8.52 -8.47
CA LEU A 146 -13.48 9.26 -7.21
C LEU A 146 -14.00 10.70 -7.34
N ALA A 147 -13.71 11.37 -8.46
CA ALA A 147 -14.22 12.71 -8.74
C ALA A 147 -15.76 12.73 -8.88
N LYS A 148 -16.35 11.69 -9.47
CA LYS A 148 -17.83 11.55 -9.55
C LYS A 148 -18.46 11.43 -8.17
N ILE A 149 -17.84 10.69 -7.25
CA ILE A 149 -18.27 10.62 -5.84
C ILE A 149 -18.15 12.00 -5.20
N ALA A 150 -16.98 12.63 -5.34
CA ALA A 150 -16.69 13.92 -4.71
C ALA A 150 -17.65 15.02 -5.17
N GLY A 151 -17.97 15.09 -6.46
CA GLY A 151 -18.91 16.07 -7.01
C GLY A 151 -20.38 15.87 -6.61
N ARG A 152 -20.73 14.75 -5.96
CA ARG A 152 -22.07 14.56 -5.36
C ARG A 152 -22.11 14.91 -3.87
N ILE A 153 -21.02 14.62 -3.17
CA ILE A 153 -20.93 14.75 -1.70
C ILE A 153 -20.49 16.15 -1.28
N LEU A 154 -19.68 16.82 -2.09
CA LEU A 154 -19.13 18.13 -1.78
C LEU A 154 -19.54 19.19 -2.81
N ASN A 155 -19.71 20.41 -2.33
CA ASN A 155 -19.71 21.61 -3.15
C ASN A 155 -18.27 22.07 -3.36
N CYS A 156 -17.93 22.46 -4.60
CA CYS A 156 -16.59 22.89 -5.01
C CYS A 156 -15.50 21.86 -4.66
N ALA A 157 -15.76 20.59 -5.00
CA ALA A 157 -14.85 19.49 -4.69
C ALA A 157 -13.50 19.63 -5.41
N GLU A 158 -12.41 19.55 -4.65
CA GLU A 158 -11.04 19.57 -5.16
C GLU A 158 -10.24 18.39 -4.61
N ALA A 159 -9.55 17.66 -5.48
CA ALA A 159 -8.69 16.57 -5.05
C ALA A 159 -7.50 17.10 -4.23
N HIS A 160 -7.27 16.49 -3.06
CA HIS A 160 -6.18 16.82 -2.18
C HIS A 160 -5.33 15.58 -1.93
N TYR A 161 -4.00 15.77 -1.90
CA TYR A 161 -2.97 14.72 -1.84
C TYR A 161 -3.43 13.43 -1.14
N PRO A 162 -3.33 12.27 -1.80
CA PRO A 162 -3.77 11.02 -1.19
C PRO A 162 -2.75 10.51 -0.19
N ALA A 163 -3.18 9.61 0.70
CA ALA A 163 -2.27 8.65 1.32
C ALA A 163 -2.20 7.39 0.44
N ILE A 164 -1.01 6.82 0.28
CA ILE A 164 -0.78 5.63 -0.55
C ILE A 164 0.08 4.62 0.19
N HIS A 165 -0.27 3.34 0.07
CA HIS A 165 0.50 2.24 0.62
C HIS A 165 1.09 1.42 -0.53
N LEU A 166 2.40 1.23 -0.52
CA LEU A 166 3.14 0.42 -1.48
C LEU A 166 3.55 -0.88 -0.78
N ALA A 167 3.47 -2.01 -1.47
CA ALA A 167 3.76 -3.31 -0.88
C ALA A 167 4.54 -4.22 -1.81
N VAL A 168 5.46 -4.98 -1.25
CA VAL A 168 6.16 -6.10 -1.91
C VAL A 168 5.94 -7.36 -1.10
N ASP A 169 5.54 -8.42 -1.79
CA ASP A 169 5.29 -9.75 -1.24
C ASP A 169 6.43 -10.69 -1.61
N VAL A 170 6.90 -11.48 -0.64
CA VAL A 170 8.06 -12.34 -0.80
C VAL A 170 7.87 -13.72 -0.17
N GLN A 171 8.47 -14.73 -0.77
CA GLN A 171 8.67 -16.08 -0.22
C GLN A 171 10.16 -16.36 0.00
N GLY A 172 10.47 -17.37 0.82
CA GLY A 172 11.84 -17.74 1.18
C GLY A 172 12.50 -16.84 2.20
N TRP A 173 11.77 -15.85 2.73
CA TRP A 173 12.26 -14.98 3.78
C TRP A 173 11.20 -14.75 4.85
N MET A 174 11.65 -14.78 6.11
CA MET A 174 10.87 -14.34 7.27
C MET A 174 11.71 -13.36 8.10
N PRO A 175 11.07 -12.38 8.75
CA PRO A 175 11.75 -11.52 9.71
C PRO A 175 12.23 -12.34 10.92
N ASP A 176 13.45 -12.07 11.40
CA ASP A 176 13.93 -12.64 12.65
C ASP A 176 13.37 -11.89 13.87
N ASN A 177 13.49 -12.52 15.05
CA ASN A 177 13.00 -11.99 16.32
C ASN A 177 13.67 -10.66 16.72
N GLU A 178 14.88 -10.41 16.23
CA GLU A 178 15.70 -9.23 16.54
C GLU A 178 15.51 -8.11 15.51
N LEU A 179 14.60 -8.26 14.55
CA LEU A 179 14.37 -7.27 13.50
C LEU A 179 14.02 -5.90 14.09
N SER A 180 13.24 -5.88 15.17
CA SER A 180 12.84 -4.64 15.84
C SER A 180 14.02 -3.89 16.45
N GLU A 181 14.98 -4.62 17.03
CA GLU A 181 16.18 -4.07 17.65
C GLU A 181 17.20 -3.58 16.62
N ARG A 182 17.27 -4.27 15.47
CA ARG A 182 18.19 -3.93 14.37
C ARG A 182 17.65 -2.83 13.47
N MET A 183 16.34 -2.58 13.47
CA MET A 183 15.74 -1.55 12.62
C MET A 183 16.00 -0.15 13.16
N GLN A 184 16.65 0.68 12.35
CA GLN A 184 16.86 2.11 12.63
C GLN A 184 15.97 2.96 11.75
N CYS A 185 15.21 3.86 12.36
CA CYS A 185 14.47 4.87 11.63
C CYS A 185 14.47 6.20 12.40
N ARG A 186 14.11 7.29 11.72
CA ARG A 186 14.06 8.64 12.34
C ARG A 186 13.05 8.71 13.49
N SER A 187 11.96 7.96 13.39
CA SER A 187 10.97 7.88 14.45
C SER A 187 11.40 6.87 15.51
N ARG A 188 11.27 7.19 16.79
CA ARG A 188 11.50 6.23 17.89
C ARG A 188 10.31 5.28 18.11
N ARG A 189 9.20 5.45 17.37
CA ARG A 189 8.01 4.60 17.49
C ARG A 189 8.26 3.26 16.79
N VAL A 190 8.51 2.24 17.60
CA VAL A 190 8.54 0.84 17.18
C VAL A 190 7.40 0.15 17.91
N ALA A 191 6.52 -0.52 17.17
CA ALA A 191 5.47 -1.34 17.73
C ALA A 191 5.66 -2.78 17.25
N GLN A 192 5.82 -3.68 18.21
CA GLN A 192 5.79 -5.13 18.02
C GLN A 192 4.51 -5.63 18.65
N TYR A 193 3.69 -6.34 17.88
CA TYR A 193 2.41 -6.86 18.36
C TYR A 193 2.57 -8.34 18.64
N ASN A 194 2.17 -8.75 19.85
CA ASN A 194 2.16 -10.14 20.30
C ASN A 194 0.73 -10.47 20.78
N GLY A 195 0.10 -11.51 20.25
CA GLY A 195 -1.21 -11.99 20.72
C GLY A 195 -2.42 -11.42 19.98
N ILE A 196 -3.59 -12.01 20.25
CA ILE A 196 -4.87 -11.76 19.58
C ILE A 196 -5.55 -10.57 20.26
N ASP A 197 -5.81 -9.50 19.52
CA ASP A 197 -6.75 -8.47 19.95
C ASP A 197 -7.71 -8.09 18.80
N HIS A 198 -8.93 -7.76 19.18
CA HIS A 198 -10.14 -7.76 18.34
C HIS A 198 -9.95 -7.15 16.93
N ALA A 199 -10.32 -7.93 15.91
CA ALA A 199 -10.36 -7.53 14.51
C ALA A 199 -11.52 -6.55 14.25
N GLU A 200 -11.30 -5.26 14.50
CA GLU A 200 -12.10 -4.22 13.85
C GLU A 200 -11.62 -4.06 12.40
N PHE A 201 -12.58 -4.02 11.46
CA PHE A 201 -12.35 -3.80 10.03
C PHE A 201 -11.81 -2.38 9.76
N ASN A 202 -10.54 -2.17 10.08
CA ASN A 202 -9.72 -1.09 9.58
C ASN A 202 -8.68 -1.75 8.68
N LEU A 203 -8.76 -1.59 7.36
CA LEU A 203 -7.77 -2.15 6.42
C LEU A 203 -6.31 -1.83 6.81
N SER A 204 -6.07 -0.75 7.56
CA SER A 204 -4.74 -0.37 8.08
C SER A 204 -4.33 -1.06 9.40
N GLU A 205 -5.24 -1.70 10.12
CA GLU A 205 -5.03 -2.28 11.46
C GLU A 205 -4.96 -3.81 11.45
N ILE A 206 -5.41 -4.48 10.38
CA ILE A 206 -5.33 -5.94 10.18
C ILE A 206 -3.91 -6.38 9.80
N SER A 207 -2.92 -5.91 10.53
CA SER A 207 -1.56 -6.41 10.46
C SER A 207 -1.13 -7.01 11.79
N CYS A 208 -1.95 -7.00 12.83
CA CYS A 208 -1.51 -7.14 14.21
C CYS A 208 -2.19 -8.32 14.89
N ASN A 209 -1.98 -9.55 14.43
CA ASN A 209 -2.38 -10.74 15.18
C ASN A 209 -1.40 -11.87 14.87
N TYR A 210 -1.18 -12.72 15.87
CA TYR A 210 -0.43 -14.00 15.83
C TYR A 210 1.07 -13.94 16.17
N ASP A 211 1.60 -15.12 16.51
CA ASP A 211 2.78 -15.50 17.31
C ASP A 211 4.02 -14.57 17.24
N ARG A 212 4.95 -14.71 18.22
CA ARG A 212 6.17 -13.90 18.31
C ARG A 212 6.80 -13.72 16.92
N SER A 213 6.99 -12.46 16.51
CA SER A 213 7.73 -12.06 15.31
C SER A 213 7.02 -12.22 13.96
N GLN A 214 5.69 -12.21 13.93
CA GLN A 214 4.93 -12.27 12.66
C GLN A 214 4.46 -10.90 12.16
N SER A 215 4.63 -9.82 12.94
CA SER A 215 4.25 -8.46 12.55
C SER A 215 5.05 -7.36 13.24
N PHE A 216 5.52 -6.40 12.44
CA PHE A 216 6.32 -5.26 12.88
C PHE A 216 5.80 -3.98 12.26
N LYS A 217 5.74 -2.89 13.06
CA LYS A 217 5.51 -1.53 12.56
C LYS A 217 6.60 -0.59 13.04
N PHE A 218 7.17 0.17 12.11
CA PHE A 218 8.19 1.17 12.36
C PHE A 218 7.72 2.53 11.82
N GLY A 219 7.84 3.57 12.64
CA GLY A 219 7.42 4.91 12.25
C GLY A 219 5.98 5.25 12.59
N SER A 220 5.63 6.51 12.37
CA SER A 220 4.33 7.09 12.75
C SER A 220 3.36 7.08 11.57
N ALA A 221 2.07 6.82 11.85
CA ALA A 221 1.00 6.85 10.86
C ALA A 221 0.81 8.23 10.18
N GLY A 222 1.26 9.32 10.83
CA GLY A 222 1.24 10.67 10.25
C GLY A 222 2.44 11.03 9.38
N ALA A 223 3.34 10.07 9.12
CA ALA A 223 4.55 10.23 8.32
C ALA A 223 4.69 9.06 7.33
N VAL A 224 5.91 8.61 7.05
CA VAL A 224 6.14 7.29 6.43
C VAL A 224 6.19 6.24 7.53
N GLN A 225 5.46 5.15 7.35
CA GLN A 225 5.48 3.99 8.23
C GLN A 225 5.83 2.73 7.42
N LEU A 226 6.71 1.91 7.97
CA LEU A 226 7.03 0.58 7.45
C LEU A 226 6.23 -0.46 8.26
N ALA A 227 5.58 -1.38 7.58
CA ALA A 227 4.97 -2.56 8.16
C ALA A 227 5.55 -3.82 7.51
N ILE A 228 5.91 -4.82 8.33
CA ILE A 228 6.38 -6.12 7.86
C ILE A 228 5.55 -7.18 8.56
N TYR A 229 4.87 -8.06 7.81
CA TYR A 229 3.99 -9.06 8.41
C TYR A 229 3.77 -10.29 7.54
N ASN A 230 3.35 -11.40 8.15
CA ASN A 230 2.94 -12.61 7.43
C ASN A 230 1.61 -12.36 6.71
N LYS A 231 1.68 -12.27 5.38
CA LYS A 231 0.54 -11.96 4.53
C LYS A 231 -0.34 -13.18 4.27
N THR A 232 0.21 -14.38 4.27
CA THR A 232 -0.56 -15.65 4.19
C THR A 232 -1.57 -15.71 5.34
N ILE A 233 -1.09 -15.60 6.57
CA ILE A 233 -1.95 -15.64 7.76
C ILE A 233 -2.97 -14.51 7.71
N GLN A 234 -2.52 -13.28 7.43
CA GLN A 234 -3.38 -12.11 7.35
C GLN A 234 -4.52 -12.28 6.33
N ALA A 235 -4.21 -12.80 5.14
CA ALA A 235 -5.19 -13.00 4.07
C ALA A 235 -6.21 -14.09 4.41
N ARG A 236 -5.79 -15.17 5.08
CA ARG A 236 -6.69 -16.21 5.60
C ARG A 236 -7.64 -15.65 6.66
N THR A 237 -7.13 -14.84 7.59
CA THR A 237 -7.95 -14.25 8.66
C THR A 237 -9.06 -13.34 8.14
N ILE A 238 -8.82 -12.63 7.03
CA ILE A 238 -9.80 -11.71 6.45
C ILE A 238 -10.62 -12.31 5.31
N ASP A 239 -10.52 -13.62 5.10
CA ASP A 239 -11.23 -14.34 4.02
C ASP A 239 -10.94 -13.75 2.62
N LYS A 240 -9.64 -13.47 2.37
CA LYS A 240 -9.11 -12.98 1.09
C LYS A 240 -7.92 -13.79 0.59
N PHE A 241 -7.74 -15.00 1.12
CA PHE A 241 -6.60 -15.84 0.76
C PHE A 241 -6.64 -16.23 -0.72
N ASP A 242 -7.75 -16.77 -1.23
CA ASP A 242 -7.89 -17.17 -2.64
C ASP A 242 -7.57 -16.03 -3.61
N TYR A 243 -7.99 -14.81 -3.27
CA TYR A 243 -7.65 -13.61 -4.04
C TYR A 243 -6.14 -13.37 -4.07
N MET A 244 -5.49 -13.40 -2.90
CA MET A 244 -4.06 -13.15 -2.79
C MET A 244 -3.24 -14.27 -3.44
N GLU A 245 -3.62 -15.53 -3.24
CA GLU A 245 -2.98 -16.70 -3.82
C GLU A 245 -3.01 -16.63 -5.35
N HIS A 246 -4.18 -16.34 -5.93
CA HIS A 246 -4.30 -16.13 -7.37
C HIS A 246 -3.38 -15.00 -7.86
N LYS A 247 -3.24 -13.90 -7.11
CA LYS A 247 -2.31 -12.82 -7.50
C LYS A 247 -0.86 -13.24 -7.45
N TRP A 248 -0.44 -13.96 -6.40
CA TRP A 248 0.92 -14.44 -6.27
C TRP A 248 1.28 -15.38 -7.40
N ASP A 249 0.39 -16.33 -7.70
CA ASP A 249 0.51 -17.23 -8.83
C ASP A 249 0.63 -16.46 -10.15
N GLU A 250 -0.36 -15.63 -10.51
CA GLU A 250 -0.36 -14.85 -11.77
C GLU A 250 0.88 -13.95 -11.93
N SER A 251 1.35 -13.33 -10.84
CA SER A 251 2.51 -12.43 -10.89
C SER A 251 3.85 -13.13 -11.14
N THR A 252 3.88 -14.44 -10.90
CA THR A 252 5.05 -15.30 -11.03
C THR A 252 4.90 -16.37 -12.12
N LYS A 253 3.80 -16.33 -12.89
CA LYS A 253 3.61 -17.19 -14.07
C LYS A 253 4.70 -16.95 -15.10
N LEU A 254 5.37 -18.03 -15.46
CA LEU A 254 6.39 -18.11 -16.49
C LEU A 254 5.77 -18.45 -17.85
N GLN A 255 6.55 -18.31 -18.92
CA GLN A 255 6.06 -18.52 -20.30
C GLN A 255 5.68 -19.98 -20.57
N ASP A 256 6.30 -20.92 -19.86
CA ASP A 256 6.02 -22.35 -19.93
C ASP A 256 4.75 -22.76 -19.16
N GLY A 257 4.07 -21.80 -18.51
CA GLY A 257 2.87 -22.02 -17.70
C GLY A 257 3.16 -22.49 -16.28
N SER A 258 4.43 -22.69 -15.91
CA SER A 258 4.81 -22.90 -14.52
C SER A 258 4.75 -21.59 -13.72
N SER A 259 4.71 -21.69 -12.41
CA SER A 259 4.61 -20.55 -11.50
C SER A 259 5.78 -20.54 -10.54
N GLY A 260 6.31 -19.35 -10.29
CA GLY A 260 7.34 -19.15 -9.29
C GLY A 260 6.82 -19.12 -7.85
N TYR A 261 5.50 -19.06 -7.66
CA TYR A 261 4.84 -19.11 -6.37
C TYR A 261 4.75 -20.55 -5.85
N ASP A 262 5.12 -20.74 -4.59
CA ASP A 262 5.00 -22.02 -3.88
C ASP A 262 3.77 -22.00 -2.94
N PRO A 263 2.71 -22.81 -3.19
CA PRO A 263 1.51 -22.81 -2.35
C PRO A 263 1.76 -23.31 -0.91
N ASP A 264 2.84 -24.06 -0.69
CA ASP A 264 3.18 -24.62 0.62
C ASP A 264 4.02 -23.65 1.48
N ALA A 265 4.51 -22.55 0.89
CA ALA A 265 5.35 -21.57 1.57
C ALA A 265 4.59 -20.29 1.97
N ASP A 266 4.86 -19.80 3.18
CA ASP A 266 4.31 -18.54 3.65
C ASP A 266 4.85 -17.33 2.88
N VAL A 267 3.97 -16.35 2.65
CA VAL A 267 4.29 -15.07 2.03
C VAL A 267 4.38 -14.00 3.10
N PHE A 268 5.51 -13.30 3.15
CA PHE A 268 5.69 -12.10 3.97
C PHE A 268 5.55 -10.85 3.12
N ARG A 269 4.91 -9.82 3.68
CA ARG A 269 4.76 -8.51 3.04
C ARG A 269 5.64 -7.48 3.70
N VAL A 270 6.28 -6.67 2.88
CA VAL A 270 6.93 -5.41 3.26
C VAL A 270 6.10 -4.27 2.68
N GLU A 271 5.49 -3.46 3.55
CA GLU A 271 4.55 -2.39 3.19
C GLU A 271 5.06 -1.03 3.66
N LEU A 272 5.17 -0.07 2.74
CA LEU A 272 5.47 1.34 3.03
C LEU A 272 4.21 2.19 2.89
N ARG A 273 3.82 2.83 3.99
CA ARG A 273 2.60 3.63 4.11
C ARG A 273 2.98 5.11 4.12
N PHE A 274 2.58 5.82 3.08
CA PHE A 274 2.82 7.25 2.92
C PHE A 274 1.58 8.03 3.32
N HIS A 275 1.68 8.78 4.41
CA HIS A 275 0.63 9.72 4.80
C HIS A 275 0.47 10.86 3.77
N HIS A 276 -0.74 11.42 3.64
CA HIS A 276 -1.03 12.47 2.67
C HIS A 276 -0.14 13.72 2.81
N SER A 277 0.28 14.05 4.04
CA SER A 277 1.22 15.16 4.27
C SER A 277 2.60 14.88 3.70
N VAL A 278 3.04 13.62 3.65
CA VAL A 278 4.29 13.23 3.00
C VAL A 278 4.16 13.40 1.49
N ILE A 279 3.08 12.89 0.90
CA ILE A 279 2.83 13.07 -0.54
C ILE A 279 2.78 14.56 -0.91
N GLN A 280 2.13 15.39 -0.09
CA GLN A 280 2.14 16.85 -0.26
C GLN A 280 3.56 17.44 -0.20
N GLN A 281 4.40 17.02 0.75
CA GLN A 281 5.79 17.50 0.85
C GLN A 281 6.60 17.12 -0.39
N PHE A 282 6.43 15.90 -0.90
CA PHE A 282 7.05 15.47 -2.16
C PHE A 282 6.57 16.30 -3.33
N ALA A 283 5.26 16.49 -3.44
CA ALA A 283 4.65 17.28 -4.49
C ALA A 283 5.24 18.69 -4.54
N LEU A 284 5.25 19.39 -3.39
CA LEU A 284 5.68 20.79 -3.30
C LEU A 284 7.20 20.98 -3.31
N GLY A 285 7.96 19.97 -2.85
CA GLY A 285 9.42 20.03 -2.73
C GLY A 285 10.18 19.51 -3.95
N SER A 286 9.50 18.84 -4.89
CA SER A 286 10.13 18.32 -6.11
C SER A 286 10.27 19.41 -7.17
N CYS A 287 11.28 19.28 -8.04
CA CYS A 287 11.51 20.18 -9.16
C CYS A 287 11.49 19.40 -10.47
N ASN A 288 10.76 19.89 -11.45
CA ASN A 288 10.83 19.35 -12.80
C ASN A 288 12.15 19.78 -13.45
N ILE A 289 13.09 18.84 -13.54
CA ILE A 289 14.44 19.09 -14.07
C ILE A 289 14.46 19.61 -15.52
N LYS A 290 13.39 19.36 -16.31
CA LYS A 290 13.31 19.80 -17.71
C LYS A 290 12.79 21.23 -17.84
N THR A 291 11.82 21.61 -17.01
CA THR A 291 11.16 22.92 -17.10
C THR A 291 11.64 23.92 -16.04
N GLY A 292 12.32 23.45 -14.99
CA GLY A 292 12.68 24.23 -13.81
C GLY A 292 11.50 24.54 -12.89
N GLU A 293 10.30 24.02 -13.19
CA GLU A 293 9.10 24.26 -12.38
C GLU A 293 9.23 23.57 -11.03
N ILE A 294 9.04 24.35 -9.95
CA ILE A 294 8.99 23.84 -8.59
C ILE A 294 7.57 23.39 -8.32
N GLY A 295 7.44 22.15 -7.86
CA GLY A 295 6.16 21.48 -7.69
C GLY A 295 5.93 20.44 -8.77
N VAL A 296 5.47 19.26 -8.37
CA VAL A 296 4.89 18.26 -9.27
C VAL A 296 3.47 17.95 -8.80
N LYS A 297 2.59 17.65 -9.75
CA LYS A 297 1.21 17.26 -9.40
C LYS A 297 1.20 15.86 -8.82
N MET A 298 0.54 15.72 -7.68
CA MET A 298 0.39 14.47 -6.93
C MET A 298 -0.94 14.47 -6.16
N ASN A 299 -1.94 15.18 -6.67
CA ASN A 299 -3.21 15.40 -5.98
C ASN A 299 -4.14 14.20 -6.13
N THR A 300 -3.94 13.40 -7.17
CA THR A 300 -4.79 12.27 -7.57
C THR A 300 -3.99 10.97 -7.71
N TYR A 301 -4.67 9.83 -7.85
CA TYR A 301 -4.01 8.54 -7.99
C TYR A 301 -3.14 8.47 -9.24
N SER A 302 -3.68 8.86 -10.41
CA SER A 302 -2.94 8.79 -11.67
C SER A 302 -1.70 9.68 -11.72
N GLU A 303 -1.65 10.70 -10.87
CA GLU A 303 -0.50 11.59 -10.72
C GLU A 303 0.55 10.98 -9.79
N VAL A 304 0.14 10.50 -8.60
CA VAL A 304 1.08 9.90 -7.63
C VAL A 304 1.78 8.67 -8.20
N ILE A 305 1.06 7.84 -8.98
CA ILE A 305 1.65 6.59 -9.46
C ILE A 305 2.85 6.79 -10.39
N GLN A 306 2.98 7.96 -11.03
CA GLN A 306 4.10 8.30 -11.90
C GLN A 306 5.42 8.40 -11.13
N HIS A 307 5.34 8.42 -9.80
CA HIS A 307 6.45 8.62 -8.89
C HIS A 307 6.60 7.48 -7.86
N ILE A 308 5.90 6.34 -8.04
CA ILE A 308 5.95 5.23 -7.06
C ILE A 308 7.36 4.72 -6.80
N GLN A 309 8.22 4.67 -7.82
CA GLN A 309 9.59 4.21 -7.67
C GLN A 309 10.38 5.12 -6.73
N ALA A 310 10.32 6.44 -6.96
CA ALA A 310 11.01 7.41 -6.11
C ALA A 310 10.47 7.40 -4.67
N LEU A 311 9.14 7.24 -4.51
CA LEU A 311 8.53 7.09 -3.19
C LEU A 311 9.02 5.81 -2.49
N TRP A 312 9.07 4.69 -3.21
CA TRP A 312 9.55 3.41 -2.71
C TRP A 312 11.01 3.48 -2.22
N GLU A 313 11.90 4.00 -3.07
CA GLU A 313 13.31 4.22 -2.74
C GLU A 313 13.47 5.13 -1.51
N TYR A 314 12.70 6.22 -1.44
CA TYR A 314 12.69 7.09 -0.27
C TYR A 314 12.22 6.37 1.01
N GLY A 315 11.16 5.58 0.89
CA GLY A 315 10.65 4.81 2.03
C GLY A 315 11.71 3.86 2.57
N LEU A 316 12.35 3.08 1.69
CA LEU A 316 13.39 2.12 2.11
C LEU A 316 14.64 2.80 2.66
N THR A 317 15.04 3.96 2.14
CA THR A 317 16.17 4.71 2.73
C THR A 317 15.85 5.30 4.11
N SER A 318 14.56 5.46 4.44
CA SER A 318 14.10 5.95 5.73
C SER A 318 14.16 4.90 6.86
N PHE A 319 14.23 3.62 6.51
CA PHE A 319 14.30 2.49 7.45
C PHE A 319 15.55 1.65 7.18
N LYS A 320 16.56 1.78 8.04
CA LYS A 320 17.86 1.14 7.88
C LYS A 320 18.02 -0.03 8.83
N LEU A 321 18.24 -1.21 8.29
CA LEU A 321 18.58 -2.39 9.09
C LEU A 321 20.08 -2.36 9.45
N LYS A 322 20.40 -2.38 10.75
CA LYS A 322 21.77 -2.62 11.22
C LYS A 322 22.12 -4.09 11.05
N LEU A 323 23.21 -4.34 10.33
CA LEU A 323 23.75 -5.67 10.12
C LEU A 323 24.98 -5.86 11.01
N HIS A 324 24.98 -6.95 11.78
CA HIS A 324 26.21 -7.56 12.30
C HIS A 324 26.52 -8.74 11.34
N ILE A 325 27.62 -8.67 10.60
CA ILE A 325 27.98 -9.51 9.42
C ILE A 325 28.48 -10.91 9.88
N PRO A 326 28.21 -12.06 9.18
CA PRO A 326 28.51 -12.33 7.75
C PRO A 326 27.38 -12.76 6.79
N VAL A 327 27.26 -12.00 5.68
CA VAL A 327 27.18 -12.36 4.23
C VAL A 327 26.18 -13.41 3.70
N HIS A 328 25.27 -13.98 4.49
CA HIS A 328 24.28 -14.94 3.97
C HIS A 328 22.80 -14.56 4.15
N ARG A 329 22.52 -13.37 4.71
CA ARG A 329 21.15 -12.79 4.79
C ARG A 329 21.15 -11.26 4.59
N GLU A 330 22.17 -10.74 3.90
CA GLU A 330 22.41 -9.29 3.73
C GLU A 330 21.53 -8.61 2.65
N HIS A 331 20.73 -9.36 1.88
CA HIS A 331 20.37 -8.94 0.53
C HIS A 331 18.95 -8.37 0.38
N LEU A 332 18.01 -8.73 1.27
CA LEU A 332 16.57 -8.50 1.02
C LEU A 332 16.11 -7.04 1.00
N ILE A 333 16.38 -6.27 2.07
CA ILE A 333 15.81 -4.91 2.21
C ILE A 333 16.43 -3.97 1.18
N ARG A 334 17.66 -4.26 0.72
CA ARG A 334 18.32 -3.54 -0.38
C ARG A 334 17.92 -4.06 -1.76
N PHE A 335 17.65 -5.35 -1.93
CA PHE A 335 17.12 -5.92 -3.18
C PHE A 335 15.71 -5.40 -3.48
N ILE A 336 14.88 -5.28 -2.45
CA ILE A 336 13.53 -4.71 -2.53
C ILE A 336 13.55 -3.27 -3.10
N VAL A 337 14.68 -2.54 -2.99
CA VAL A 337 14.82 -1.15 -3.50
C VAL A 337 14.60 -1.05 -5.01
N ASN A 338 14.97 -2.07 -5.78
CA ASN A 338 14.88 -2.03 -7.24
C ASN A 338 13.62 -2.72 -7.82
N THR A 339 12.71 -3.19 -6.97
CA THR A 339 11.58 -4.05 -7.39
C THR A 339 10.42 -3.28 -8.03
N TYR A 340 10.38 -1.95 -7.92
CA TYR A 340 9.42 -1.12 -8.66
C TYR A 340 10.05 -0.61 -9.97
N SER A 341 10.07 -1.44 -11.00
CA SER A 341 10.24 -0.98 -12.38
C SER A 341 8.89 -0.51 -12.91
N GLY A 342 8.47 0.70 -12.54
CA GLY A 342 7.31 1.35 -13.14
C GLY A 342 7.62 1.68 -14.60
N LYS A 343 7.27 0.78 -15.54
CA LYS A 343 6.91 1.22 -16.89
C LYS A 343 5.39 1.40 -16.94
N PRO A 344 4.91 2.52 -17.51
CA PRO A 344 3.50 2.92 -17.50
C PRO A 344 2.55 1.92 -18.15
#